data_AF-A0A352A0V4-F1
#
_entry.id   AF-A0A352A0V4-F1
#
_cell.length_a   1.000
_cell.length_b   1.000
_cell.length_c   1.000
_cell.angle_alpha   90.00
_cell.angle_beta   90.00
_cell.angle_gamma   90.00
#
_symmetry.space_group_name_H-M   'P 1'
#
loop_
_entity.id
_entity.type
_entity.pdbx_description
1 polymer ?
#
loop_
_entity_poly.entity_id
_entity_poly.type
_entity_poly.pdbx_seq_one_letter_code
_entity_poly.pdbx_strand_id
1 'polypeptide(L)'
;MNTRLLNFLLIFFITLIALNWILPAPTQNTTPSNEIILHVGATSYVTPDIPVIEVQNTTSASITIDTCRDFSIKKDHNLLTNPPKEFCKTFTIENGAKEKLDISPLYKLFQSPGKYEFSLTVNGKTSYGDTVGEVPGFFRSLFRNLFYAPIYNLFAFLISTLPGYSFGLAIILVTILIRIILLVPQHHILANSKKMQAIQPKIKELQEKYKGDQAKIGMELMALYKAEQVNPLGSCLPLLIQMPLLIVLYWVVLEITLLSNYYYLYSPLASFDISKIDTVFFGIHLLSIGGVTGIVLALAVGGAQWLQIKLSLPKEDDVVKLEKLEKKIIEKKNGKYAETEPSFMPDPSVMNKFMLWGMPIMIAGSTYFFPAGVGIYWLIGTLFMLIQQIVVNKMSVKK
;
A
#
# COMPACT_ATOMS: atom_id res chain seq x y z
N MET A 1 8.07 -23.23 -16.61
CA MET A 1 9.14 -23.08 -15.61
C MET A 1 9.49 -24.46 -15.08
N ASN A 2 10.73 -24.92 -15.27
CA ASN A 2 11.14 -26.30 -15.03
C ASN A 2 11.01 -26.63 -13.53
N THR A 3 10.18 -27.61 -13.17
CA THR A 3 9.91 -28.02 -11.77
C THR A 3 11.19 -28.38 -11.01
N ARG A 4 12.23 -28.82 -11.72
CA ARG A 4 13.57 -29.06 -11.15
C ARG A 4 14.29 -27.78 -10.74
N LEU A 5 14.13 -26.70 -11.52
CA LEU A 5 14.71 -25.39 -11.19
C LEU A 5 13.98 -24.77 -10.00
N LEU A 6 12.65 -24.92 -9.95
CA LEU A 6 11.85 -24.42 -8.82
C LEU A 6 12.21 -25.13 -7.52
N ASN A 7 12.36 -26.47 -7.55
CA ASN A 7 12.77 -27.23 -6.37
C ASN A 7 14.22 -26.92 -5.95
N PHE A 8 15.13 -26.73 -6.91
CA PHE A 8 16.50 -26.32 -6.61
C PHE A 8 16.55 -24.93 -5.97
N LEU A 9 15.79 -23.97 -6.49
CA LEU A 9 15.68 -22.63 -5.92
C LEU A 9 15.04 -22.66 -4.53
N LEU A 10 13.98 -23.46 -4.33
CA LEU A 10 13.37 -23.66 -3.02
C LEU A 10 14.35 -24.21 -2.00
N ILE A 11 15.08 -25.28 -2.36
CA ILE A 11 16.11 -25.87 -1.48
C ILE A 11 17.22 -24.84 -1.22
N PHE A 12 17.68 -24.12 -2.24
CA PHE A 12 18.71 -23.08 -2.12
C PHE A 12 18.28 -21.95 -1.17
N PHE A 13 17.07 -21.42 -1.32
CA PHE A 13 16.53 -20.38 -0.44
C PHE A 13 16.29 -20.90 0.98
N ILE A 14 15.78 -22.12 1.16
CA ILE A 14 15.62 -22.74 2.48
C ILE A 14 16.97 -22.93 3.16
N THR A 15 18.00 -23.37 2.41
CA THR A 15 19.36 -23.51 2.95
C THR A 15 20.00 -22.18 3.28
N LEU A 16 19.76 -21.12 2.50
CA LEU A 16 20.22 -19.76 2.79
C LEU A 16 19.56 -19.17 4.03
N ILE A 17 18.25 -19.37 4.18
CA ILE A 17 17.49 -18.95 5.36
C ILE A 17 17.97 -19.73 6.60
N ALA A 18 18.22 -21.03 6.47
CA ALA A 18 18.77 -21.86 7.54
C ALA A 18 20.21 -21.44 7.90
N LEU A 19 21.06 -21.12 6.92
CA LEU A 19 22.42 -20.63 7.17
C LEU A 19 22.41 -19.30 7.94
N ASN A 20 21.47 -18.40 7.62
CA ASN A 20 21.31 -17.12 8.29
C ASN A 20 20.80 -17.26 9.75
N TRP A 21 20.20 -18.39 10.10
CA TRP A 21 19.78 -18.73 11.47
C TRP A 21 20.86 -19.48 12.25
N ILE A 22 21.71 -20.25 11.57
CA ILE A 22 22.75 -21.10 12.19
C ILE A 22 24.07 -20.34 12.36
N LEU A 23 24.38 -19.39 11.48
CA LEU A 23 25.54 -18.53 11.64
C LEU A 23 25.19 -17.43 12.65
N PRO A 24 25.77 -17.43 13.87
CA PRO A 24 25.60 -16.31 14.78
C PRO A 24 26.08 -15.04 14.07
N ALA A 25 25.32 -13.94 14.23
CA ALA A 25 25.79 -12.64 13.78
C ALA A 25 27.20 -12.42 14.32
N PRO A 26 28.16 -11.92 13.52
CA PRO A 26 29.52 -11.72 13.98
C PRO A 26 29.46 -10.85 15.24
N THR A 27 29.84 -11.44 16.37
CA THR A 27 30.02 -10.71 17.62
C THR A 27 31.15 -9.73 17.36
N GLN A 28 30.81 -8.47 17.11
CA GLN A 28 31.80 -7.41 17.14
C GLN A 28 32.29 -7.34 18.58
N ASN A 29 33.45 -7.93 18.85
CA ASN A 29 34.24 -7.67 20.04
C ASN A 29 34.66 -6.20 19.95
N THR A 30 33.77 -5.31 20.37
CA THR A 30 34.13 -3.93 20.66
C THR A 30 34.96 -4.01 21.93
N THR A 31 36.27 -3.77 21.81
CA THR A 31 37.10 -3.43 22.96
C THR A 31 36.35 -2.33 23.72
N PRO A 32 36.11 -2.45 25.04
CA PRO A 32 35.37 -1.44 25.78
C PRO A 32 36.12 -0.11 25.70
N SER A 33 35.70 0.74 24.76
CA SER A 33 36.04 2.15 24.75
C SER A 33 35.11 2.81 25.76
N ASN A 34 35.67 3.52 26.73
CA ASN A 34 34.90 4.18 27.79
C ASN A 34 34.20 5.45 27.24
N GLU A 35 33.45 5.29 26.16
CA GLU A 35 32.89 6.34 25.31
C GLU A 35 31.41 6.06 25.04
N ILE A 36 30.71 7.13 24.68
CA ILE A 36 29.35 7.06 24.16
C ILE A 36 29.44 7.54 22.73
N ILE A 37 28.86 6.77 21.81
CA ILE A 37 28.89 7.08 20.39
C ILE A 37 27.48 7.49 19.97
N LEU A 38 27.37 8.71 19.47
CA LEU A 38 26.17 9.23 18.84
C LEU A 38 26.25 8.92 17.35
N HIS A 39 25.36 8.05 16.88
CA HIS A 39 25.24 7.67 15.48
C HIS A 39 24.05 8.41 14.87
N VAL A 40 24.28 9.17 13.80
CA VAL A 40 23.22 9.77 13.00
C VAL A 40 23.00 8.87 11.79
N GLY A 41 21.79 8.32 11.65
CA GLY A 41 21.52 7.21 10.74
C GLY A 41 21.73 7.54 9.25
N ALA A 42 21.60 8.81 8.86
CA ALA A 42 21.86 9.28 7.51
C ALA A 42 22.53 10.67 7.52
N THR A 43 23.46 10.88 6.59
CA THR A 43 24.15 12.17 6.40
C THR A 43 23.21 13.27 5.92
N SER A 44 22.09 12.91 5.29
CA SER A 44 21.00 13.82 5.00
C SER A 44 19.63 13.15 5.12
N TYR A 45 18.61 13.97 5.35
CA TYR A 45 17.20 13.58 5.37
C TYR A 45 16.38 14.59 4.57
N VAL A 46 15.17 14.21 4.16
CA VAL A 46 14.31 15.06 3.34
C VAL A 46 13.17 15.63 4.17
N THR A 47 13.03 16.95 4.19
CA THR A 47 11.94 17.63 4.90
C THR A 47 10.54 17.15 4.42
N PRO A 48 9.56 16.95 5.32
CA PRO A 48 9.58 17.15 6.77
C PRO A 48 9.92 15.87 7.58
N ASP A 49 10.62 14.89 7.01
CA ASP A 49 11.04 13.70 7.75
C ASP A 49 11.94 14.10 8.93
N ILE A 50 12.07 13.23 9.92
CA ILE A 50 12.86 13.47 11.13
C ILE A 50 14.10 12.57 11.08
N PRO A 51 15.32 13.08 11.35
CA PRO A 51 16.51 12.25 11.33
C PRO A 51 16.48 11.19 12.43
N VAL A 52 17.08 10.02 12.17
CA VAL A 52 17.20 8.95 13.17
C VAL A 52 18.52 9.11 13.89
N ILE A 53 18.46 9.18 15.23
CA ILE A 53 19.63 9.29 16.09
C ILE A 53 19.67 8.07 17.00
N GLU A 54 20.80 7.39 17.01
CA GLU A 54 21.06 6.22 17.83
C GLU A 54 22.22 6.52 18.78
N VAL A 55 22.05 6.13 20.03
CA VAL A 55 23.09 6.24 21.05
C VAL A 55 23.59 4.84 21.36
N GLN A 56 24.90 4.64 21.24
CA GLN A 56 25.57 3.40 21.59
C GLN A 56 26.39 3.58 22.87
N ASN A 57 26.12 2.72 23.85
CA ASN A 57 26.93 2.64 25.06
C ASN A 57 28.06 1.61 24.88
N THR A 58 29.32 2.05 24.80
CA THR A 58 30.48 1.13 24.74
C THR A 58 31.20 1.00 26.08
N THR A 59 30.66 1.59 27.15
CA THR A 59 31.25 1.53 28.50
C THR A 59 30.91 0.22 29.20
N SER A 60 31.66 -0.08 30.28
CA SER A 60 31.47 -1.30 31.07
C SER A 60 30.22 -1.31 31.95
N ALA A 61 29.53 -0.18 32.12
CA ALA A 61 28.36 -0.02 32.98
C ALA A 61 27.16 0.54 32.19
N SER A 62 25.95 0.43 32.76
CA SER A 62 24.78 1.11 32.22
C SER A 62 24.91 2.62 32.43
N ILE A 63 24.35 3.40 31.49
CA ILE A 63 24.41 4.85 31.50
C ILE A 63 23.01 5.40 31.47
N THR A 64 22.74 6.38 32.34
CA THR A 64 21.49 7.14 32.30
C THR A 64 21.72 8.46 31.59
N ILE A 65 20.88 8.75 30.59
CA ILE A 65 20.92 9.97 29.80
C ILE A 65 19.68 10.78 30.11
N ASP A 66 19.86 12.06 30.41
CA ASP A 66 18.79 13.05 30.48
C ASP A 66 18.82 13.89 29.20
N THR A 67 17.83 13.73 28.33
CA THR A 67 17.80 14.42 27.03
C THR A 67 17.74 15.95 27.14
N CYS A 68 17.26 16.50 28.25
CA CYS A 68 17.14 17.94 28.45
C CYS A 68 18.48 18.58 28.85
N ARG A 69 19.31 17.81 29.56
CA ARG A 69 20.59 18.27 30.12
C ARG A 69 21.79 17.83 29.28
N ASP A 70 21.78 16.57 28.87
CA ASP A 70 22.94 15.88 28.30
C ASP A 70 22.95 15.97 26.77
N PHE A 71 21.81 16.26 26.13
CA PHE A 71 21.68 16.36 24.68
C PHE A 71 21.42 17.79 24.21
N SER A 72 22.13 18.22 23.18
CA SER A 72 22.00 19.54 22.58
C SER A 72 21.92 19.46 21.06
N ILE A 73 21.15 20.36 20.46
CA ILE A 73 20.95 20.45 19.02
C ILE A 73 21.23 21.87 18.56
N LYS A 74 22.00 22.01 17.49
CA LYS A 74 22.14 23.25 16.75
C LYS A 74 21.52 23.10 15.37
N LYS A 75 20.82 24.15 14.92
CA LYS A 75 20.42 24.30 13.53
C LYS A 75 21.16 25.50 12.95
N ASP A 76 21.93 25.28 11.90
CA ASP A 76 22.76 26.30 11.25
C ASP A 76 23.61 27.07 12.28
N HIS A 77 24.25 26.33 13.19
CA HIS A 77 25.03 26.80 14.34
C HIS A 77 24.24 27.48 15.48
N ASN A 78 22.93 27.70 15.34
CA ASN A 78 22.09 28.27 16.38
C ASN A 78 21.61 27.17 17.34
N LEU A 79 21.94 27.30 18.63
CA LEU A 79 21.55 26.36 19.67
C LEU A 79 20.05 26.41 19.95
N LEU A 80 19.42 25.24 20.07
CA LEU A 80 18.06 25.12 20.61
C LEU A 80 18.10 25.35 22.12
N THR A 81 17.51 26.44 22.59
CA THR A 81 17.58 26.86 24.00
C THR A 81 16.42 26.39 24.86
N ASN A 82 15.28 26.01 24.27
CA ASN A 82 14.06 25.60 24.98
C ASN A 82 13.38 24.42 24.27
N PRO A 83 13.81 23.17 24.51
CA PRO A 83 13.13 22.01 23.96
C PRO A 83 11.71 21.84 24.57
N PRO A 84 10.75 21.25 23.85
CA PRO A 84 9.44 20.86 24.38
C PRO A 84 9.57 19.90 25.57
N LYS A 85 8.61 19.95 26.50
CA LYS A 85 8.66 19.12 27.72
C LYS A 85 8.63 17.62 27.41
N GLU A 86 7.94 17.24 26.34
CA GLU A 86 7.82 15.84 25.89
C GLU A 86 9.17 15.27 25.42
N PHE A 87 10.11 16.13 25.05
CA PHE A 87 11.48 15.73 24.70
C PHE A 87 12.30 15.39 25.95
N CYS A 88 12.11 16.12 27.05
CA CYS A 88 12.90 16.00 28.27
C CYS A 88 12.52 14.74 29.07
N LYS A 89 13.28 13.66 28.85
CA LYS A 89 13.08 12.34 29.44
C LYS A 89 14.43 11.74 29.84
N THR A 90 14.41 10.88 30.85
CA THR A 90 15.55 10.08 31.26
C THR A 90 15.38 8.64 30.80
N PHE A 91 16.42 8.07 30.22
CA PHE A 91 16.44 6.65 29.84
C PHE A 91 17.82 6.05 30.12
N THR A 92 17.86 4.73 30.29
CA THR A 92 19.06 4.00 30.68
C THR A 92 19.46 3.04 29.59
N ILE A 93 20.68 3.19 29.07
CA ILE A 93 21.26 2.32 28.05
C ILE A 93 22.19 1.32 28.72
N GLU A 94 21.88 0.04 28.58
CA GLU A 94 22.72 -1.05 29.06
C GLU A 94 24.09 -1.11 28.35
N ASN A 95 25.06 -1.76 28.99
CA ASN A 95 26.40 -1.96 28.41
C ASN A 95 26.29 -2.68 27.04
N GLY A 96 26.95 -2.11 26.02
CA GLY A 96 27.00 -2.65 24.67
C GLY A 96 25.72 -2.43 23.86
N ALA A 97 24.66 -1.88 24.47
CA ALA A 97 23.38 -1.67 23.81
C ALA A 97 23.39 -0.42 22.92
N LYS A 98 22.50 -0.46 21.93
CA LYS A 98 22.15 0.68 21.08
C LYS A 98 20.69 1.03 21.32
N GLU A 99 20.41 2.30 21.53
CA GLU A 99 19.04 2.77 21.72
C GLU A 99 18.75 3.97 20.81
N LYS A 100 17.55 4.00 20.24
CA LYS A 100 17.10 5.12 19.41
C LYS A 100 16.61 6.25 20.30
N LEU A 101 17.13 7.44 20.07
CA LEU A 101 16.67 8.65 20.74
C LEU A 101 15.38 9.15 20.09
N ASP A 102 14.30 9.24 20.87
CA ASP A 102 13.04 9.80 20.39
C ASP A 102 13.12 11.33 20.30
N ILE A 103 13.49 11.82 19.12
CA ILE A 103 13.49 13.25 18.80
C ILE A 103 12.20 13.71 18.11
N SER A 104 11.17 12.86 18.03
CA SER A 104 9.89 13.19 17.40
C SER A 104 9.23 14.46 17.98
N PRO A 105 9.30 14.75 19.30
CA PRO A 105 8.77 16.00 19.85
C PRO A 105 9.39 17.27 19.23
N LEU A 106 10.57 17.16 18.63
CA LEU A 106 11.29 18.27 18.00
C LEU A 106 10.94 18.45 16.52
N TYR A 107 9.88 17.81 16.02
CA TYR A 107 9.48 17.84 14.60
C TYR A 107 9.48 19.25 13.97
N LYS A 108 9.05 20.30 14.71
CA LYS A 108 9.02 21.68 14.21
C LYS A 108 10.38 22.19 13.77
N LEU A 109 11.44 21.76 14.48
CA LEU A 109 12.81 22.11 14.15
C LEU A 109 13.18 21.58 12.76
N PHE A 110 12.79 20.33 12.46
CA PHE A 110 13.17 19.59 11.25
C PHE A 110 12.29 19.87 10.03
N GLN A 111 11.24 20.69 10.15
CA GLN A 111 10.35 21.07 9.03
C GLN A 111 10.99 22.02 8.01
N SER A 112 12.21 22.49 8.27
CA SER A 112 12.93 23.41 7.39
C SER A 112 14.30 22.84 7.04
N PRO A 113 14.79 23.07 5.81
CA PRO A 113 16.13 22.62 5.44
C PRO A 113 17.19 23.36 6.25
N GLY A 114 18.38 22.76 6.38
CA GLY A 114 19.49 23.31 7.14
C GLY A 114 20.47 22.25 7.63
N LYS A 115 21.59 22.69 8.20
CA LYS A 115 22.55 21.79 8.85
C LYS A 115 22.15 21.60 10.31
N TYR A 116 22.04 20.36 10.74
CA TYR A 116 21.72 19.99 12.12
C TYR A 116 22.92 19.31 12.75
N GLU A 117 23.33 19.81 13.91
CA GLU A 117 24.46 19.29 14.67
C GLU A 117 23.96 18.86 16.03
N PHE A 118 24.26 17.62 16.41
CA PHE A 118 23.87 17.00 17.67
C PHE A 118 25.10 16.80 18.53
N SER A 119 24.95 17.05 19.82
CA SER A 119 25.98 16.79 20.81
C SER A 119 25.36 16.08 22.00
N LEU A 120 25.99 14.99 22.44
CA LEU A 120 25.60 14.26 23.65
C LEU A 120 26.78 14.26 24.62
N THR A 121 26.61 14.89 25.77
CA THR A 121 27.62 15.01 26.82
C THR A 121 27.23 14.16 28.02
N VAL A 122 28.03 13.14 28.32
CA VAL A 122 27.82 12.30 29.50
C VAL A 122 29.15 12.07 30.19
N ASN A 123 29.16 12.18 31.52
CA ASN A 123 30.37 12.03 32.35
C ASN A 123 31.55 12.90 31.85
N GLY A 124 31.27 14.09 31.33
CA GLY A 124 32.28 15.02 30.81
C GLY A 124 32.85 14.69 29.43
N LYS A 125 32.41 13.62 28.78
CA LYS A 125 32.76 13.28 27.39
C LYS A 125 31.63 13.66 26.45
N THR A 126 31.96 14.32 25.35
CA THR A 126 30.97 14.73 24.34
C THR A 126 31.14 13.95 23.05
N SER A 127 30.05 13.36 22.59
CA SER A 127 29.92 12.74 21.28
C SER A 127 29.18 13.67 20.34
N TYR A 128 29.53 13.67 19.06
CA TYR A 128 28.95 14.55 18.05
C TYR A 128 28.40 13.75 16.87
N GLY A 129 27.42 14.32 16.20
CA GLY A 129 26.97 13.87 14.90
C GLY A 129 26.22 14.97 14.19
N ASP A 130 26.15 14.91 12.87
CA ASP A 130 25.47 15.92 12.08
C ASP A 130 24.69 15.31 10.92
N THR A 131 23.72 16.07 10.43
CA THR A 131 22.93 15.72 9.26
C THR A 131 22.46 16.98 8.55
N VAL A 132 22.10 16.84 7.28
CA VAL A 132 21.57 17.94 6.47
C VAL A 132 20.12 17.67 6.13
N GLY A 133 19.23 18.61 6.49
CA GLY A 133 17.86 18.63 6.02
C GLY A 133 17.81 19.19 4.60
N GLU A 134 17.42 18.36 3.65
CA GLU A 134 17.28 18.72 2.24
C GLU A 134 15.82 19.01 1.88
N VAL A 135 15.64 19.80 0.82
CA VAL A 135 14.32 20.01 0.21
C VAL A 135 13.88 18.76 -0.55
N PRO A 136 12.59 18.39 -0.53
CA PRO A 136 12.10 17.27 -1.32
C PRO A 136 12.28 17.54 -2.81
N GLY A 137 12.82 16.54 -3.53
CA GLY A 137 12.93 16.58 -4.98
C GLY A 137 11.57 16.79 -5.66
N PHE A 138 11.60 17.29 -6.90
CA PHE A 138 10.40 17.71 -7.66
C PHE A 138 9.26 16.68 -7.61
N PHE A 139 9.52 15.41 -7.97
CA PHE A 139 8.47 14.39 -8.00
C PHE A 139 7.89 14.05 -6.62
N ARG A 140 8.73 14.02 -5.58
CA ARG A 140 8.29 13.79 -4.20
C ARG A 140 7.43 14.96 -3.72
N SER A 141 7.87 16.18 -3.99
CA SER A 141 7.12 17.40 -3.68
C SER A 141 5.78 17.43 -4.42
N LEU A 142 5.78 17.17 -5.73
CA LEU A 142 4.57 17.11 -6.55
C LEU A 142 3.58 16.08 -6.03
N PHE A 143 4.02 14.84 -5.79
CA PHE A 143 3.14 13.77 -5.29
C PHE A 143 2.56 14.12 -3.91
N ARG A 144 3.40 14.61 -2.99
CA ARG A 144 2.94 14.94 -1.64
C ARG A 144 1.99 16.14 -1.63
N ASN A 145 2.24 17.17 -2.42
CA ASN A 145 1.38 18.35 -2.49
C ASN A 145 0.08 18.09 -3.25
N LEU A 146 0.12 17.28 -4.32
CA LEU A 146 -1.06 17.02 -5.17
C LEU A 146 -1.97 15.94 -4.60
N PHE A 147 -1.42 14.93 -3.90
CA PHE A 147 -2.19 13.78 -3.43
C PHE A 147 -2.15 13.59 -1.92
N TYR A 148 -0.96 13.55 -1.30
CA TYR A 148 -0.86 13.25 0.13
C TYR A 148 -1.49 14.34 1.01
N ALA A 149 -1.09 15.60 0.84
CA ALA A 149 -1.54 16.71 1.67
C ALA A 149 -3.06 16.95 1.58
N PRO A 150 -3.71 16.96 0.40
CA PRO A 150 -5.17 17.08 0.33
C PRO A 150 -5.91 15.96 1.06
N ILE A 151 -5.46 14.71 0.89
CA ILE A 151 -6.09 13.56 1.54
C ILE A 151 -5.84 13.60 3.05
N TYR A 152 -4.63 13.91 3.50
CA TYR A 152 -4.32 14.09 4.92
C TYR A 152 -5.18 15.20 5.56
N ASN A 153 -5.32 16.35 4.90
CA ASN A 153 -6.17 17.44 5.41
C ASN A 153 -7.65 17.07 5.43
N LEU A 154 -8.13 16.29 4.46
CA LEU A 154 -9.48 15.74 4.49
C LEU A 154 -9.66 14.82 5.70
N PHE A 155 -8.69 13.97 6.02
CA PHE A 155 -8.72 13.17 7.24
C PHE A 155 -8.68 14.04 8.50
N ALA A 156 -7.76 14.99 8.60
CA ALA A 156 -7.67 15.90 9.74
C ALA A 156 -8.98 16.66 9.96
N PHE A 157 -9.61 17.17 8.89
CA PHE A 157 -10.91 17.81 8.94
C PHE A 157 -11.99 16.86 9.48
N LEU A 158 -12.13 15.66 8.91
CA LEU A 158 -13.13 14.70 9.35
C LEU A 158 -12.88 14.26 10.79
N ILE A 159 -11.66 13.92 11.16
CA ILE A 159 -11.31 13.52 12.53
C ILE A 159 -11.61 14.64 13.52
N SER A 160 -11.31 15.90 13.19
CA SER A 160 -11.58 17.04 14.08
C SER A 160 -13.08 17.32 14.31
N THR A 161 -13.94 16.85 13.39
CA THR A 161 -15.39 17.09 13.44
C THR A 161 -16.18 15.87 13.92
N LEU A 162 -15.60 14.66 13.82
CA LEU A 162 -16.23 13.42 14.23
C LEU A 162 -16.16 13.20 15.75
N PRO A 163 -17.16 12.53 16.33
CA PRO A 163 -17.15 12.21 17.76
C PRO A 163 -15.95 11.34 18.12
N GLY A 164 -15.29 11.67 19.23
CA GLY A 164 -14.15 10.91 19.75
C GLY A 164 -12.90 10.95 18.88
N TYR A 165 -12.79 11.89 17.93
CA TYR A 165 -11.65 11.97 17.00
C TYR A 165 -11.42 10.64 16.25
N SER A 166 -12.51 9.95 15.91
CA SER A 166 -12.47 8.59 15.38
C SER A 166 -11.86 8.55 13.97
N PHE A 167 -10.67 7.95 13.87
CA PHE A 167 -10.02 7.74 12.59
C PHE A 167 -10.76 6.71 11.71
N GLY A 168 -11.36 5.68 12.32
CA GLY A 168 -12.09 4.64 11.59
C GLY A 168 -13.33 5.18 10.86
N LEU A 169 -14.09 6.06 11.52
CA LEU A 169 -15.22 6.75 10.87
C LEU A 169 -14.74 7.65 9.73
N ALA A 170 -13.61 8.34 9.92
CA ALA A 170 -13.02 9.16 8.86
C ALA A 170 -12.64 8.30 7.63
N ILE A 171 -12.05 7.11 7.83
CA ILE A 171 -11.74 6.18 6.73
C ILE A 171 -13.00 5.81 5.95
N ILE A 172 -14.09 5.44 6.65
CA ILE A 172 -15.36 5.08 6.00
C ILE A 172 -15.89 6.25 5.16
N LEU A 173 -15.93 7.46 5.73
CA LEU A 173 -16.45 8.64 5.04
C LEU A 173 -15.59 9.05 3.84
N VAL A 174 -14.26 9.05 3.98
CA VAL A 174 -13.34 9.31 2.87
C VAL A 174 -13.55 8.29 1.75
N THR A 175 -13.68 7.01 2.11
CA THR A 175 -13.93 5.94 1.13
C THR A 175 -15.21 6.19 0.35
N ILE A 176 -16.32 6.49 1.03
CA ILE A 176 -17.62 6.76 0.41
C ILE A 176 -17.54 8.01 -0.47
N LEU A 177 -16.91 9.08 0.02
CA LEU A 177 -16.75 10.33 -0.74
C LEU A 177 -15.99 10.10 -2.04
N ILE A 178 -14.86 9.39 -2.00
CA ILE A 178 -14.08 9.06 -3.19
C ILE A 178 -14.92 8.21 -4.15
N ARG A 179 -15.66 7.23 -3.64
CA ARG A 179 -16.54 6.38 -4.46
C ARG A 179 -17.67 7.18 -5.12
N ILE A 180 -18.22 8.19 -4.45
CA ILE A 180 -19.22 9.09 -5.02
C ILE A 180 -18.60 9.93 -6.14
N ILE A 181 -17.43 10.52 -5.92
CA ILE A 181 -16.70 11.29 -6.94
C ILE A 181 -16.40 10.42 -8.17
N LEU A 182 -16.01 9.17 -7.96
CA LEU A 182 -15.68 8.23 -9.02
C LEU A 182 -16.89 7.46 -9.57
N LEU A 183 -18.12 7.71 -9.08
CA LEU A 183 -19.30 6.91 -9.41
C LEU A 183 -19.59 6.93 -10.92
N VAL A 184 -19.56 8.12 -11.53
CA VAL A 184 -19.83 8.34 -12.96
C VAL A 184 -18.77 7.66 -13.84
N PRO A 185 -17.46 7.94 -13.70
CA PRO A 185 -16.46 7.26 -14.52
C PRO A 185 -16.45 5.75 -14.30
N GLN A 186 -16.63 5.27 -13.07
CA GLN A 186 -16.72 3.84 -12.79
C GLN A 186 -17.93 3.19 -13.46
N HIS A 187 -19.08 3.88 -13.53
CA HIS A 187 -20.26 3.38 -14.24
C HIS A 187 -19.98 3.16 -15.73
N HIS A 188 -19.29 4.10 -16.39
CA HIS A 188 -18.89 3.94 -17.80
C HIS A 188 -17.98 2.73 -18.01
N ILE A 189 -17.04 2.50 -17.09
CA ILE A 189 -16.14 1.35 -17.15
C ILE A 189 -16.92 0.04 -17.01
N LEU A 190 -17.85 -0.05 -16.06
CA LEU A 190 -18.71 -1.23 -15.87
C LEU A 190 -19.59 -1.50 -17.09
N ALA A 191 -20.15 -0.47 -17.71
CA ALA A 191 -20.94 -0.60 -18.93
C ALA A 191 -20.11 -1.13 -20.11
N ASN A 192 -18.88 -0.63 -20.28
CA ASN A 192 -17.96 -1.11 -21.32
C ASN A 192 -17.54 -2.57 -21.08
N SER A 193 -17.33 -2.98 -19.82
CA SER A 193 -17.02 -4.37 -19.48
C SER A 193 -18.14 -5.34 -19.90
N LYS A 194 -19.42 -4.94 -19.74
CA LYS A 194 -20.56 -5.75 -20.23
C LYS A 194 -20.60 -5.88 -21.75
N LYS A 195 -20.30 -4.81 -22.48
CA LYS A 195 -20.17 -4.89 -23.94
C LYS A 195 -19.06 -5.83 -24.36
N MET A 196 -17.92 -5.81 -23.65
CA MET A 196 -16.81 -6.73 -23.87
C MET A 196 -17.23 -8.19 -23.67
N GLN A 197 -18.08 -8.48 -22.68
CA GLN A 197 -18.64 -9.82 -22.48
C GLN A 197 -19.56 -10.24 -23.64
N ALA A 198 -20.39 -9.33 -24.15
CA ALA A 198 -21.31 -9.62 -25.26
C ALA A 198 -20.58 -9.99 -26.56
N ILE A 199 -19.35 -9.49 -26.78
CA ILE A 199 -18.56 -9.79 -27.99
C ILE A 199 -17.65 -11.02 -27.86
N GLN A 200 -17.53 -11.62 -26.67
CA GLN A 200 -16.78 -12.87 -26.45
C GLN A 200 -17.07 -14.00 -27.47
N PRO A 201 -18.33 -14.29 -27.87
CA PRO A 201 -18.59 -15.25 -28.95
C PRO A 201 -17.86 -14.92 -30.25
N LYS A 202 -17.90 -13.66 -30.68
CA LYS A 202 -17.25 -13.19 -31.91
C LYS A 202 -15.73 -13.30 -31.82
N ILE A 203 -15.16 -13.07 -30.63
CA ILE A 203 -13.72 -13.25 -30.37
C ILE A 203 -13.34 -14.73 -30.53
N LYS A 204 -14.12 -15.65 -29.96
CA LYS A 204 -13.89 -17.10 -30.10
C LYS A 204 -13.98 -17.57 -31.55
N GLU A 205 -15.01 -17.14 -32.28
CA GLU A 205 -15.16 -17.45 -33.70
C GLU A 205 -13.97 -16.97 -34.54
N LEU A 206 -13.45 -15.77 -34.24
CA LEU A 206 -12.31 -15.17 -34.92
C LEU A 206 -11.00 -15.93 -34.63
N GLN A 207 -10.79 -16.33 -33.37
CA GLN A 207 -9.66 -17.17 -32.96
C GLN A 207 -9.67 -18.52 -33.69
N GLU A 208 -10.85 -19.13 -33.82
CA GLU A 208 -11.01 -20.42 -34.51
C GLU A 208 -10.88 -20.27 -36.04
N LYS A 209 -11.34 -19.15 -36.62
CA LYS A 209 -11.24 -18.88 -38.06
C LYS A 209 -9.79 -18.72 -38.53
N TYR A 210 -8.95 -18.08 -37.71
CA TYR A 210 -7.56 -17.78 -38.06
C TYR A 210 -6.55 -18.58 -37.20
N LYS A 211 -6.97 -19.75 -36.70
CA LYS A 211 -6.13 -20.63 -35.90
C LYS A 211 -4.80 -20.92 -36.62
N GLY A 212 -3.69 -20.65 -35.95
CA GLY A 212 -2.33 -20.76 -36.50
C GLY A 212 -1.74 -19.46 -37.07
N ASP A 213 -2.53 -18.40 -37.28
CA ASP A 213 -2.07 -17.09 -37.77
C ASP A 213 -2.30 -15.99 -36.72
N GLN A 214 -1.37 -15.90 -35.76
CA GLN A 214 -1.46 -14.98 -34.61
C GLN A 214 -1.46 -13.51 -35.03
N ALA A 215 -0.76 -13.16 -36.11
CA ALA A 215 -0.72 -11.80 -36.63
C ALA A 215 -2.11 -11.37 -37.13
N LYS A 216 -2.78 -12.26 -37.87
CA LYS A 216 -4.12 -12.00 -38.40
C LYS A 216 -5.18 -12.00 -37.31
N ILE A 217 -5.07 -12.88 -36.31
CA ILE A 217 -5.94 -12.85 -35.11
C ILE A 217 -5.83 -11.48 -34.43
N GLY A 218 -4.62 -10.98 -34.16
CA GLY A 218 -4.43 -9.69 -33.49
C GLY A 218 -5.02 -8.51 -34.26
N MET A 219 -4.82 -8.48 -35.58
CA MET A 219 -5.35 -7.42 -36.45
C MET A 219 -6.88 -7.43 -36.51
N GLU A 220 -7.48 -8.60 -36.76
CA GLU A 220 -8.93 -8.75 -36.89
C GLU A 220 -9.62 -8.55 -35.54
N LEU A 221 -8.99 -8.94 -34.43
CA LEU A 221 -9.50 -8.69 -33.09
C LEU A 221 -9.57 -7.19 -32.79
N MET A 222 -8.55 -6.42 -33.16
CA MET A 222 -8.57 -4.96 -33.03
C MET A 222 -9.62 -4.31 -33.95
N ALA A 223 -9.80 -4.84 -35.16
CA ALA A 223 -10.84 -4.40 -36.08
C ALA A 223 -12.25 -4.66 -35.50
N LEU A 224 -12.45 -5.83 -34.87
CA LEU A 224 -13.68 -6.18 -34.16
C LEU A 224 -13.93 -5.22 -32.98
N TYR A 225 -12.92 -4.95 -32.14
CA TYR A 225 -13.07 -3.98 -31.05
C TYR A 225 -13.45 -2.58 -31.54
N LYS A 226 -12.86 -2.14 -32.66
CA LYS A 226 -13.19 -0.84 -33.27
C LYS A 226 -14.61 -0.83 -33.86
N ALA A 227 -15.02 -1.90 -34.53
CA ALA A 227 -16.35 -2.03 -35.12
C ALA A 227 -17.46 -2.05 -34.05
N GLU A 228 -17.22 -2.75 -32.94
CA GLU A 228 -18.16 -2.85 -31.81
C GLU A 228 -18.04 -1.67 -30.83
N GLN A 229 -17.13 -0.73 -31.07
CA GLN A 229 -16.83 0.43 -30.23
C GLN A 229 -16.53 0.05 -28.76
N VAL A 230 -15.81 -1.06 -28.56
CA VAL A 230 -15.41 -1.55 -27.24
C VAL A 230 -13.93 -1.28 -27.02
N ASN A 231 -13.59 -0.65 -25.89
CA ASN A 231 -12.20 -0.40 -25.51
C ASN A 231 -11.67 -1.53 -24.61
N PRO A 232 -10.68 -2.35 -25.06
CA PRO A 232 -10.11 -3.42 -24.24
C PRO A 232 -9.34 -2.89 -23.02
N LEU A 233 -8.74 -1.70 -23.10
CA LEU A 233 -8.06 -1.05 -21.97
C LEU A 233 -9.03 -0.52 -20.91
N GLY A 234 -10.32 -0.37 -21.27
CA GLY A 234 -11.35 0.06 -20.32
C GLY A 234 -11.51 -0.92 -19.15
N SER A 235 -11.22 -2.20 -19.35
CA SER A 235 -11.38 -3.24 -18.32
C SER A 235 -10.26 -3.23 -17.27
N CYS A 236 -9.05 -2.77 -17.60
CA CYS A 236 -7.94 -2.65 -16.64
C CYS A 236 -7.80 -1.24 -16.05
N LEU A 237 -8.49 -0.24 -16.64
CA LEU A 237 -8.48 1.15 -16.17
C LEU A 237 -8.85 1.35 -14.69
N PRO A 238 -9.80 0.60 -14.09
CA PRO A 238 -10.11 0.74 -12.66
C PRO A 238 -8.89 0.46 -11.78
N LEU A 239 -8.06 -0.52 -12.15
CA LEU A 239 -6.85 -0.86 -11.40
C LEU A 239 -5.84 0.29 -11.48
N LEU A 240 -5.66 0.88 -12.66
CA LEU A 240 -4.72 1.99 -12.87
C LEU A 240 -5.13 3.23 -12.08
N ILE A 241 -6.43 3.54 -11.98
CA ILE A 241 -6.93 4.66 -11.17
C ILE A 241 -6.82 4.33 -9.67
N GLN A 242 -7.05 3.07 -9.30
CA GLN A 242 -7.02 2.62 -7.91
C GLN A 242 -5.61 2.61 -7.31
N MET A 243 -4.56 2.31 -8.10
CA MET A 243 -3.19 2.18 -7.61
C MET A 243 -2.64 3.48 -6.97
N PRO A 244 -2.65 4.65 -7.63
CA PRO A 244 -2.22 5.91 -7.01
C PRO A 244 -3.02 6.23 -5.75
N LEU A 245 -4.33 6.03 -5.78
CA LEU A 245 -5.21 6.29 -4.65
C LEU A 245 -4.89 5.39 -3.45
N LEU A 246 -4.64 4.10 -3.70
CA LEU A 246 -4.25 3.14 -2.66
C LEU A 246 -2.90 3.51 -2.06
N ILE A 247 -1.91 3.91 -2.88
CA ILE A 247 -0.59 4.33 -2.40
C ILE A 247 -0.74 5.53 -1.45
N VAL A 248 -1.49 6.56 -1.88
CA VAL A 248 -1.70 7.75 -1.06
C VAL A 248 -2.37 7.43 0.27
N LEU A 249 -3.46 6.64 0.22
CA LEU A 249 -4.17 6.24 1.43
C LEU A 249 -3.35 5.35 2.35
N TYR A 250 -2.54 4.45 1.78
CA TYR A 250 -1.61 3.62 2.55
C TYR A 250 -0.66 4.50 3.37
N TRP A 251 0.01 5.46 2.71
CA TRP A 251 0.94 6.37 3.39
C TRP A 251 0.23 7.23 4.43
N VAL A 252 -0.93 7.81 4.10
CA VAL A 252 -1.69 8.62 5.05
C VAL A 252 -2.13 7.80 6.26
N VAL A 253 -2.62 6.57 6.07
CA VAL A 253 -3.05 5.70 7.17
C VAL A 253 -1.89 5.29 8.05
N LEU A 254 -0.77 4.90 7.45
CA LEU A 254 0.43 4.49 8.19
C LEU A 254 1.04 5.64 8.98
N GLU A 255 1.08 6.84 8.40
CA GLU A 255 1.73 8.01 8.98
C GLU A 255 0.75 8.91 9.74
N ILE A 256 -0.54 8.56 9.90
CA ILE A 256 -1.58 9.52 10.34
C ILE A 256 -1.26 10.27 11.65
N THR A 257 -0.60 9.59 12.60
CA THR A 257 -0.22 10.11 13.92
C THR A 257 1.19 10.71 13.97
N LEU A 258 1.92 10.72 12.85
CA LEU A 258 3.28 11.22 12.79
C LEU A 258 3.30 12.75 12.90
N LEU A 259 4.08 13.29 13.84
CA LEU A 259 4.16 14.73 14.11
C LEU A 259 4.72 15.53 12.92
N SER A 260 5.49 14.91 12.02
CA SER A 260 5.92 15.57 10.78
C SER A 260 4.74 16.05 9.92
N ASN A 261 3.56 15.46 10.05
CA ASN A 261 2.38 15.86 9.28
C ASN A 261 1.82 17.24 9.62
N TYR A 262 2.23 17.86 10.74
CA TYR A 262 1.94 19.28 10.98
C TYR A 262 2.43 20.16 9.83
N TYR A 263 3.46 19.72 9.08
CA TYR A 263 3.95 20.40 7.87
C TYR A 263 2.92 20.45 6.74
N TYR A 264 2.05 19.45 6.64
CA TYR A 264 1.06 19.34 5.55
C TYR A 264 -0.27 20.01 5.89
N LEU A 265 -0.51 20.41 7.14
CA LEU A 265 -1.78 21.02 7.55
C LEU A 265 -2.01 22.36 6.86
N TYR A 266 -3.20 22.53 6.31
CA TYR A 266 -3.65 23.79 5.75
C TYR A 266 -4.00 24.76 6.87
N SER A 267 -3.91 26.06 6.58
CA SER A 267 -4.13 27.15 7.54
C SER A 267 -5.42 26.99 8.39
N PRO A 268 -6.59 26.60 7.84
CA PRO A 268 -7.81 26.40 8.64
C PRO A 268 -7.72 25.27 9.67
N LEU A 269 -6.78 24.33 9.49
CA LEU A 269 -6.56 23.17 10.36
C LEU A 269 -5.23 23.28 11.14
N ALA A 270 -4.59 24.46 11.17
CA ALA A 270 -3.29 24.64 11.83
C ALA A 270 -3.31 24.33 13.33
N SER A 271 -4.48 24.41 13.98
CA SER A 271 -4.68 24.07 15.39
C SER A 271 -5.10 22.62 15.63
N PHE A 272 -5.18 21.79 14.58
CA PHE A 272 -5.51 20.37 14.72
C PHE A 272 -4.43 19.65 15.52
N ASP A 273 -4.82 18.93 16.56
CA ASP A 273 -3.91 18.21 17.42
C ASP A 273 -3.83 16.73 17.01
N ILE A 274 -2.72 16.37 16.37
CA ILE A 274 -2.44 15.01 15.88
C ILE A 274 -2.45 13.98 17.02
N SER A 275 -2.11 14.37 18.25
CA SER A 275 -2.07 13.44 19.39
C SER A 275 -3.45 12.94 19.82
N LYS A 276 -4.53 13.63 19.41
CA LYS A 276 -5.91 13.27 19.74
C LYS A 276 -6.53 12.23 18.81
N ILE A 277 -5.85 11.85 17.74
CA ILE A 277 -6.40 10.89 16.76
C ILE A 277 -6.64 9.55 17.45
N ASP A 278 -7.91 9.14 17.53
CA ASP A 278 -8.27 7.82 18.04
C ASP A 278 -8.11 6.78 16.92
N THR A 279 -7.13 5.91 17.11
CA THR A 279 -6.76 4.86 16.15
C THR A 279 -7.39 3.51 16.50
N VAL A 280 -8.17 3.42 17.58
CA VAL A 280 -8.91 2.21 17.94
C VAL A 280 -10.33 2.31 17.40
N PHE A 281 -10.74 1.36 16.58
CA PHE A 281 -12.07 1.35 15.96
C PHE A 281 -12.71 -0.02 16.12
N PHE A 282 -13.83 -0.08 16.86
CA PHE A 282 -14.48 -1.36 17.24
C PHE A 282 -13.51 -2.37 17.89
N GLY A 283 -12.58 -1.89 18.72
CA GLY A 283 -11.56 -2.73 19.37
C GLY A 283 -10.37 -3.11 18.47
N ILE A 284 -10.32 -2.61 17.24
CA ILE A 284 -9.23 -2.84 16.30
C ILE A 284 -8.29 -1.64 16.27
N HIS A 285 -7.00 -1.86 16.50
CA HIS A 285 -5.99 -0.82 16.29
C HIS A 285 -5.71 -0.64 14.79
N LEU A 286 -6.11 0.48 14.20
CA LEU A 286 -6.11 0.71 12.75
C LEU A 286 -4.71 0.71 12.12
N LEU A 287 -3.69 1.02 12.92
CA LEU A 287 -2.28 1.01 12.53
C LEU A 287 -1.64 -0.39 12.62
N SER A 288 -2.33 -1.38 13.19
CA SER A 288 -1.78 -2.74 13.34
C SER A 288 -1.71 -3.46 11.99
N ILE A 289 -0.65 -4.25 11.81
CA ILE A 289 -0.40 -5.05 10.61
C ILE A 289 -0.45 -6.53 11.01
N GLY A 290 -1.18 -7.34 10.23
CA GLY A 290 -1.30 -8.78 10.45
C GLY A 290 -2.12 -9.18 11.69
N GLY A 291 -1.74 -10.30 12.30
CA GLY A 291 -2.44 -10.86 13.46
C GLY A 291 -3.87 -11.33 13.16
N VAL A 292 -4.66 -11.53 14.23
CA VAL A 292 -6.06 -11.98 14.11
C VAL A 292 -6.90 -10.98 13.32
N THR A 293 -6.73 -9.68 13.59
CA THR A 293 -7.36 -8.60 12.84
C THR A 293 -7.06 -8.69 11.35
N GLY A 294 -5.79 -8.85 10.97
CA GLY A 294 -5.37 -8.98 9.58
C GLY A 294 -6.01 -10.18 8.90
N ILE A 295 -6.13 -11.32 9.58
CA ILE A 295 -6.81 -12.52 9.06
C ILE A 295 -8.30 -12.25 8.82
N VAL A 296 -8.99 -11.67 9.79
CA VAL A 296 -10.43 -11.34 9.68
C VAL A 296 -10.66 -10.38 8.52
N LEU A 297 -9.86 -9.33 8.39
CA LEU A 297 -9.96 -8.37 7.30
C LEU A 297 -9.60 -9.01 5.94
N ALA A 298 -8.56 -9.84 5.87
CA ALA A 298 -8.18 -10.55 4.65
C ALA A 298 -9.34 -11.43 4.13
N LEU A 299 -9.98 -12.20 5.02
CA LEU A 299 -11.13 -13.03 4.66
C LEU A 299 -12.34 -12.19 4.25
N ALA A 300 -12.62 -11.10 4.97
CA ALA A 300 -13.73 -10.20 4.65
C ALA A 300 -13.54 -9.51 3.28
N VAL A 301 -12.37 -8.92 3.04
CA VAL A 301 -12.03 -8.26 1.77
C VAL A 301 -12.02 -9.26 0.64
N GLY A 302 -11.35 -10.42 0.81
CA GLY A 302 -11.29 -11.48 -0.19
C GLY A 302 -12.67 -12.02 -0.56
N GLY A 303 -13.51 -12.32 0.44
CA GLY A 303 -14.88 -12.79 0.23
C GLY A 303 -15.76 -11.76 -0.48
N ALA A 304 -15.68 -10.49 -0.06
CA ALA A 304 -16.41 -9.40 -0.72
C ALA A 304 -15.93 -9.20 -2.17
N GLN A 305 -14.61 -9.28 -2.41
CA GLN A 305 -14.01 -9.13 -3.73
C GLN A 305 -14.41 -10.28 -4.66
N TRP A 306 -14.39 -11.52 -4.16
CA TRP A 306 -14.87 -12.69 -4.88
C TRP A 306 -16.33 -12.52 -5.29
N LEU A 307 -17.19 -12.09 -4.36
CA LEU A 307 -18.61 -11.87 -4.63
C LEU A 307 -18.82 -10.75 -5.66
N GLN A 308 -18.07 -9.66 -5.56
CA GLN A 308 -18.11 -8.54 -6.49
C GLN A 308 -17.72 -8.99 -7.91
N ILE A 309 -16.66 -9.78 -8.06
CA ILE A 309 -16.24 -10.33 -9.36
C ILE A 309 -17.28 -11.32 -9.86
N LYS A 310 -17.79 -12.22 -9.01
CA LYS A 310 -18.81 -13.20 -9.40
C LYS A 310 -20.06 -12.54 -9.97
N LEU A 311 -20.51 -11.43 -9.39
CA LEU A 311 -21.65 -10.65 -9.90
C LEU A 311 -21.32 -9.87 -11.18
N SER A 312 -20.04 -9.64 -11.48
CA SER A 312 -19.62 -8.99 -12.71
C SER A 312 -19.51 -9.95 -13.90
N LEU A 313 -19.36 -11.25 -13.66
CA LEU A 313 -19.22 -12.27 -14.71
C LEU A 313 -20.56 -12.58 -15.40
N PRO A 314 -20.52 -13.08 -16.66
CA PRO A 314 -21.71 -13.54 -17.38
C PRO A 314 -22.44 -14.65 -16.61
N LYS A 315 -23.75 -14.79 -16.82
CA LYS A 315 -24.51 -15.91 -16.24
C LYS A 315 -24.03 -17.24 -16.82
N GLU A 316 -24.01 -18.27 -15.99
CA GLU A 316 -23.57 -19.61 -16.35
C GLU A 316 -24.34 -20.20 -17.55
N ASP A 317 -25.63 -19.89 -17.70
CA ASP A 317 -26.44 -20.28 -18.85
C ASP A 317 -25.91 -19.72 -20.19
N ASP A 318 -25.38 -18.49 -20.18
CA ASP A 318 -24.81 -17.86 -21.37
C ASP A 318 -23.47 -18.51 -21.70
N VAL A 319 -22.68 -18.88 -20.69
CA VAL A 319 -21.43 -19.63 -20.86
C VAL A 319 -21.71 -21.04 -21.41
N VAL A 320 -22.72 -21.75 -20.88
CA VAL A 320 -23.12 -23.08 -21.35
C VAL A 320 -23.68 -23.03 -22.79
N LYS A 321 -24.42 -21.99 -23.16
CA LYS A 321 -24.84 -21.77 -24.54
C LYS A 321 -23.66 -21.56 -25.47
N LEU A 322 -22.67 -20.77 -25.06
CA LEU A 322 -21.44 -20.53 -25.81
C LEU A 322 -20.61 -21.81 -25.97
N GLU A 323 -20.45 -22.61 -24.90
CA GLU A 323 -19.78 -23.92 -24.97
C GLU A 323 -20.52 -24.92 -25.87
N LYS A 324 -21.85 -24.94 -25.83
CA LYS A 324 -22.65 -25.76 -26.74
C LYS A 324 -22.51 -25.32 -28.19
N LEU A 325 -22.41 -24.01 -28.44
CA LEU A 325 -22.17 -23.46 -29.78
C LEU A 325 -20.77 -23.86 -30.27
N GLU A 326 -19.77 -23.73 -29.40
CA GLU A 326 -18.37 -24.10 -29.65
C GLU A 326 -18.25 -25.60 -29.98
N LYS A 327 -18.86 -26.47 -29.16
CA LYS A 327 -18.92 -27.92 -29.43
C LYS A 327 -19.59 -28.23 -30.77
N LYS A 328 -20.69 -27.55 -31.10
CA LYS A 328 -21.35 -27.72 -32.41
C LYS A 328 -20.47 -27.28 -33.57
N ILE A 329 -19.73 -26.18 -33.44
CA ILE A 329 -18.82 -25.68 -34.49
C ILE A 329 -17.66 -26.67 -34.69
N ILE A 330 -17.11 -27.21 -33.60
CA ILE A 330 -16.02 -28.20 -33.60
C ILE A 330 -16.48 -29.53 -34.18
N GLU A 331 -17.63 -30.06 -33.75
CA GLU A 331 -18.21 -31.30 -34.29
C GLU A 331 -18.47 -31.21 -35.80
N LYS A 332 -18.92 -30.04 -36.28
CA LYS A 332 -19.19 -29.80 -37.70
C LYS A 332 -17.91 -29.74 -38.56
N LYS A 333 -16.72 -29.57 -37.96
CA LYS A 333 -15.43 -29.35 -38.65
C LYS A 333 -14.51 -30.58 -38.70
N ASN A 334 -15.02 -31.77 -38.39
CA ASN A 334 -14.36 -33.09 -38.30
C ASN A 334 -14.08 -33.52 -36.85
N GLY A 335 -14.70 -34.63 -36.45
CA GLY A 335 -14.73 -35.19 -35.09
C GLY A 335 -13.39 -35.66 -34.50
N LYS A 336 -12.39 -34.80 -34.41
CA LYS A 336 -11.21 -35.00 -33.57
C LYS A 336 -10.97 -33.77 -32.72
N TYR A 337 -10.83 -34.00 -31.42
CA TYR A 337 -10.37 -33.01 -30.45
C TYR A 337 -8.99 -32.52 -30.89
N ALA A 338 -8.92 -31.30 -31.43
CA ALA A 338 -7.66 -30.67 -31.75
C ALA A 338 -6.93 -30.35 -30.44
N GLU A 339 -5.76 -30.96 -30.23
CA GLU A 339 -4.85 -30.54 -29.16
C GLU A 339 -4.59 -29.03 -29.29
N THR A 340 -4.83 -28.31 -28.20
CA THR A 340 -4.64 -26.87 -28.12
C THR A 340 -3.14 -26.56 -28.17
N GLU A 341 -2.64 -26.16 -29.34
CA GLU A 341 -1.37 -25.44 -29.41
C GLU A 341 -1.45 -24.19 -28.53
N PRO A 342 -0.38 -23.84 -27.79
CA PRO A 342 -0.41 -22.75 -26.83
C PRO A 342 -0.56 -21.41 -27.56
N SER A 343 -1.78 -20.87 -27.57
CA SER A 343 -2.05 -19.48 -27.96
C SER A 343 -1.36 -18.53 -26.99
N PHE A 344 -0.70 -17.49 -27.50
CA PHE A 344 -0.06 -16.44 -26.68
C PHE A 344 -1.08 -15.69 -25.79
N MET A 345 -2.35 -15.65 -26.22
CA MET A 345 -3.45 -15.17 -25.37
C MET A 345 -4.00 -16.32 -24.53
N PRO A 346 -4.06 -16.18 -23.18
CA PRO A 346 -4.68 -17.19 -22.33
C PRO A 346 -6.15 -17.35 -22.70
N ASP A 347 -6.63 -18.59 -22.69
CA ASP A 347 -8.03 -18.93 -22.89
C ASP A 347 -8.93 -18.04 -21.99
N PRO A 348 -9.98 -17.39 -22.53
CA PRO A 348 -10.95 -16.64 -21.74
C PRO A 348 -11.47 -17.39 -20.50
N SER A 349 -11.57 -18.71 -20.56
CA SER A 349 -11.97 -19.56 -19.43
C SER A 349 -10.93 -19.55 -18.28
N VAL A 350 -9.64 -19.57 -18.62
CA VAL A 350 -8.53 -19.50 -17.66
C VAL A 350 -8.44 -18.10 -17.07
N MET A 351 -8.59 -17.06 -17.90
CA MET A 351 -8.65 -15.67 -17.44
C MET A 351 -9.79 -15.46 -16.44
N ASN A 352 -11.01 -15.94 -16.76
CA ASN A 352 -12.18 -15.81 -15.88
C ASN A 352 -11.97 -16.55 -14.55
N LYS A 353 -11.39 -17.75 -14.57
CA LYS A 353 -11.06 -18.50 -13.35
C LYS A 353 -10.02 -17.79 -12.49
N PHE A 354 -8.98 -17.21 -13.11
CA PHE A 354 -7.98 -16.41 -12.41
C PHE A 354 -8.60 -15.15 -11.80
N MET A 355 -9.46 -14.44 -12.53
CA MET A 355 -10.18 -13.29 -12.00
C MET A 355 -11.09 -13.68 -10.84
N LEU A 356 -11.83 -14.80 -10.95
CA LEU A 356 -12.77 -15.22 -9.93
C LEU A 356 -12.08 -15.73 -8.66
N TRP A 357 -10.96 -16.45 -8.78
CA TRP A 357 -10.32 -17.10 -7.63
C TRP A 357 -8.93 -16.55 -7.30
N GLY A 358 -8.07 -16.38 -8.30
CA GLY A 358 -6.70 -15.91 -8.11
C GLY A 358 -6.65 -14.50 -7.53
N MET A 359 -7.32 -13.53 -8.17
CA MET A 359 -7.29 -12.14 -7.74
C MET A 359 -7.83 -11.92 -6.32
N PRO A 360 -9.00 -12.44 -5.91
CA PRO A 360 -9.48 -12.29 -4.53
C PRO A 360 -8.57 -12.92 -3.48
N ILE A 361 -7.96 -14.07 -3.78
CA ILE A 361 -7.00 -14.72 -2.86
C ILE A 361 -5.74 -13.87 -2.72
N MET A 362 -5.22 -13.33 -3.82
CA MET A 362 -4.08 -12.41 -3.78
C MET A 362 -4.40 -11.16 -2.96
N ILE A 363 -5.56 -10.55 -3.20
CA ILE A 363 -6.02 -9.36 -2.47
C ILE A 363 -6.20 -9.66 -0.98
N ALA A 364 -6.77 -10.81 -0.63
CA ALA A 364 -6.87 -11.27 0.76
C ALA A 364 -5.47 -11.41 1.39
N GLY A 365 -4.56 -12.11 0.71
CA GLY A 365 -3.18 -12.27 1.16
C GLY A 365 -2.46 -10.93 1.35
N SER A 366 -2.57 -10.01 0.40
CA SER A 366 -1.99 -8.66 0.50
C SER A 366 -2.58 -7.85 1.65
N THR A 367 -3.89 -7.97 1.91
CA THR A 367 -4.56 -7.25 3.01
C THR A 367 -3.96 -7.59 4.37
N TYR A 368 -3.51 -8.84 4.57
CA TYR A 368 -2.84 -9.24 5.82
C TYR A 368 -1.55 -8.44 6.09
N PHE A 369 -0.84 -8.03 5.04
CA PHE A 369 0.42 -7.30 5.14
C PHE A 369 0.25 -5.77 5.22
N PHE A 370 -0.98 -5.27 5.16
CA PHE A 370 -1.27 -3.85 5.26
C PHE A 370 -1.88 -3.47 6.61
N PRO A 371 -1.80 -2.19 7.01
CA PRO A 371 -2.48 -1.72 8.21
C PRO A 371 -3.98 -1.99 8.16
N ALA A 372 -4.59 -2.33 9.30
CA ALA A 372 -6.01 -2.64 9.41
C ALA A 372 -6.91 -1.53 8.82
N GLY A 373 -6.53 -0.26 8.97
CA GLY A 373 -7.24 0.88 8.36
C GLY A 373 -7.30 0.82 6.83
N VAL A 374 -6.23 0.35 6.17
CA VAL A 374 -6.22 0.12 4.72
C VAL A 374 -7.13 -1.05 4.34
N GLY A 375 -7.17 -2.10 5.16
CA GLY A 375 -8.11 -3.22 4.99
C GLY A 375 -9.58 -2.77 5.09
N ILE A 376 -9.90 -1.90 6.05
CA ILE A 376 -11.25 -1.31 6.18
C ILE A 376 -11.60 -0.46 4.96
N TYR A 377 -10.69 0.41 4.51
CA TYR A 377 -10.86 1.18 3.28
C TYR A 377 -11.18 0.26 2.09
N TRP A 378 -10.42 -0.83 1.94
CA TRP A 378 -10.64 -1.79 0.86
C TRP A 378 -12.01 -2.45 0.96
N LEU A 379 -12.38 -2.93 2.14
CA LEU A 379 -13.66 -3.59 2.38
C LEU A 379 -14.84 -2.67 2.04
N ILE A 380 -14.85 -1.45 2.56
CA ILE A 380 -15.92 -0.47 2.30
C ILE A 380 -15.98 -0.11 0.82
N GLY A 381 -14.83 0.08 0.18
CA GLY A 381 -14.75 0.34 -1.25
C GLY A 381 -15.32 -0.81 -2.08
N THR A 382 -15.01 -2.06 -1.73
CA THR A 382 -15.52 -3.25 -2.41
C THR A 382 -17.01 -3.44 -2.18
N LEU A 383 -17.53 -3.19 -0.98
CA LEU A 383 -18.97 -3.21 -0.69
C LEU A 383 -19.72 -2.15 -1.49
N PHE A 384 -19.17 -0.95 -1.62
CA PHE A 384 -19.75 0.08 -2.49
C PHE A 384 -19.80 -0.38 -3.95
N MET A 385 -18.70 -0.93 -4.47
CA MET A 385 -18.63 -1.47 -5.83
C MET A 385 -19.61 -2.63 -6.04
N LEU A 386 -19.81 -3.47 -5.02
CA LEU A 386 -20.78 -4.57 -5.05
C LEU A 386 -22.20 -4.02 -5.23
N ILE A 387 -22.58 -3.00 -4.45
CA ILE A 387 -23.89 -2.32 -4.57
C ILE A 387 -24.03 -1.70 -5.96
N GLN A 388 -23.00 -1.00 -6.44
CA GLN A 388 -22.99 -0.42 -7.78
C GLN A 388 -23.17 -1.50 -8.86
N GLN A 389 -22.47 -2.63 -8.76
CA GLN A 389 -22.60 -3.75 -9.70
C GLN A 389 -24.04 -4.30 -9.72
N ILE A 390 -24.67 -4.48 -8.55
CA ILE A 390 -26.07 -4.93 -8.44
C ILE A 390 -27.01 -3.95 -9.16
N VAL A 391 -26.83 -2.65 -8.95
CA VAL A 391 -27.64 -1.60 -9.60
C VAL A 391 -27.44 -1.65 -11.13
N VAL A 392 -26.20 -1.74 -11.60
CA VAL A 392 -25.89 -1.83 -13.04
C VAL A 392 -26.42 -3.12 -13.68
N ASN A 393 -26.43 -4.24 -12.95
CA ASN A 393 -27.05 -5.49 -13.41
C ASN A 393 -28.56 -5.40 -13.55
N LYS A 394 -29.26 -4.73 -12.62
CA LYS A 394 -30.69 -4.50 -12.73
C LYS A 394 -31.07 -3.58 -13.91
N MET A 395 -30.27 -2.54 -14.16
CA MET A 395 -30.52 -1.62 -15.27
C MET A 395 -30.30 -2.27 -16.64
N SER A 396 -29.30 -3.14 -16.79
CA SER A 396 -29.03 -3.81 -18.07
C SER A 396 -30.05 -4.87 -18.46
N VAL A 397 -30.81 -5.43 -17.51
CA VAL A 397 -31.86 -6.43 -17.78
C VAL A 397 -33.16 -5.77 -18.28
N LYS A 398 -33.34 -4.47 -18.04
CA LYS A 398 -34.52 -3.70 -18.48
C LYS A 398 -34.40 -3.12 -19.90
N LYS A 399 -33.22 -3.19 -20.52
CA LYS A 399 -32.97 -2.84 -21.94
C LYS A 399 -32.88 -4.12 -22.74
#